data_AF-A0A6B1G707-F1
#
_entry.id   AF-A0A6B1G707-F1
#
_cell.length_a   1.000
_cell.length_b   1.000
_cell.length_c   1.000
_cell.angle_alpha   90.00
_cell.angle_beta   90.00
_cell.angle_gamma   90.00
#
_symmetry.space_group_name_H-M   'P 1'
#
loop_
_entity.id
_entity.type
_entity.pdbx_description
1 polymer ?
#
loop_
_entity_poly.entity_id
_entity_poly.type
_entity_poly.pdbx_seq_one_letter_code
_entity_poly.pdbx_strand_id
1 'polypeptide(L)'
;MEILCNQFAAEFLVPSGDFQARLVGKPIHDVAIGDWAELYGVSRETILRRLLDWGRVSQQEYEEKTRQWRSQRIENSGAGGDYYLTRGAYLGEKYIETVFSNYHKGRISIEQAADYLDVKPRSVPGMEEWLFKQGTAA
;
A
#
# COMPACT_ATOMS: atom_id res chain seq x y z
N MET A 1 1.10 -22.60 3.22
CA MET A 1 1.52 -21.62 4.25
C MET A 1 0.62 -20.39 4.22
N GLU A 2 0.47 -19.71 3.08
CA GLU A 2 -0.33 -18.47 2.97
C GLU A 2 -1.81 -18.60 3.39
N ILE A 3 -2.48 -19.71 3.08
CA ILE A 3 -3.89 -19.91 3.45
C ILE A 3 -4.07 -19.90 4.97
N LEU A 4 -3.16 -20.57 5.70
CA LEU A 4 -3.18 -20.64 7.16
C LEU A 4 -2.86 -19.27 7.78
N CYS A 5 -1.87 -18.55 7.24
CA CYS A 5 -1.54 -17.20 7.69
C CYS A 5 -2.71 -16.24 7.51
N ASN A 6 -3.38 -16.30 6.36
CA ASN A 6 -4.53 -15.45 6.07
C ASN A 6 -5.72 -15.79 6.97
N GLN A 7 -5.94 -17.07 7.26
CA GLN A 7 -6.97 -17.52 8.20
C GLN A 7 -6.68 -17.04 9.63
N PHE A 8 -5.44 -17.19 10.10
CA PHE A 8 -5.02 -16.71 11.41
C PHE A 8 -5.17 -15.19 11.52
N ALA A 9 -4.68 -14.45 10.53
CA ALA A 9 -4.79 -12.99 10.50
C ALA A 9 -6.26 -12.54 10.48
N ALA A 10 -7.14 -13.23 9.75
CA ALA A 10 -8.57 -12.92 9.73
C ALA A 10 -9.24 -13.16 11.08
N GLU A 11 -8.90 -14.24 11.79
CA GLU A 11 -9.41 -14.50 13.14
C GLU A 11 -8.87 -13.50 14.17
N PHE A 12 -7.60 -13.14 14.07
CA PHE A 12 -6.98 -12.16 14.95
C PHE A 12 -7.57 -10.75 14.76
N LEU A 13 -7.75 -10.32 13.51
CA LEU A 13 -8.24 -8.99 13.17
C LEU A 13 -9.76 -8.86 13.34
N VAL A 14 -10.51 -9.93 13.03
CA VAL A 14 -11.98 -9.96 13.09
C VAL A 14 -12.43 -11.21 13.86
N PRO A 15 -12.45 -11.14 15.20
CA PRO A 15 -12.77 -12.29 16.05
C PRO A 15 -14.16 -12.82 15.78
N SER A 16 -14.26 -14.15 15.62
CA SER A 16 -15.50 -14.83 15.24
C SER A 16 -16.66 -14.53 16.19
N GLY A 17 -16.41 -14.60 17.51
CA GLY A 17 -17.45 -14.42 18.52
C GLY A 17 -18.04 -13.01 18.55
N ASP A 18 -17.19 -11.98 18.51
CA ASP A 18 -17.64 -10.58 18.54
C ASP A 18 -18.35 -10.19 17.23
N PHE A 19 -17.77 -10.58 16.09
CA PHE A 19 -18.35 -10.24 14.80
C PHE A 19 -19.69 -10.96 14.55
N GLN A 20 -19.85 -12.21 14.96
CA GLN A 20 -21.14 -12.91 14.90
C GLN A 20 -22.20 -12.25 15.79
N ALA A 21 -21.86 -11.90 17.03
CA ALA A 21 -22.79 -11.22 17.93
C ALA A 21 -23.30 -9.89 17.35
N ARG A 22 -22.42 -9.15 16.65
CA ARG A 22 -22.78 -7.89 15.97
C ARG A 22 -23.58 -8.09 14.69
N LEU A 23 -23.45 -9.24 14.04
CA LEU A 23 -24.19 -9.58 12.82
C LEU A 23 -25.66 -9.91 13.09
N VAL A 24 -26.00 -10.35 14.31
CA VAL A 24 -27.36 -10.80 14.66
C VAL A 24 -28.36 -9.66 14.43
N GLY A 25 -29.34 -9.91 13.55
CA GLY A 25 -30.44 -8.98 13.28
C GLY A 25 -30.08 -7.76 12.42
N LYS A 26 -28.85 -7.69 11.86
CA LYS A 26 -28.45 -6.59 10.97
C LYS A 26 -28.47 -7.02 9.51
N PRO A 27 -29.03 -6.19 8.61
CA PRO A 27 -28.95 -6.44 7.18
C PRO A 27 -27.52 -6.22 6.67
N ILE A 28 -27.06 -7.08 5.77
CA ILE A 28 -25.73 -6.99 5.16
C ILE A 28 -25.82 -6.08 3.94
N HIS A 29 -25.40 -4.84 4.10
CA HIS A 29 -25.28 -3.86 3.01
C HIS A 29 -23.91 -3.18 3.05
N ASP A 30 -23.51 -2.56 1.94
CA ASP A 30 -22.19 -1.95 1.75
C ASP A 30 -21.81 -0.94 2.83
N VAL A 31 -22.79 -0.16 3.32
CA VAL A 31 -22.60 0.79 4.42
C VAL A 31 -22.22 0.07 5.73
N ALA A 32 -22.89 -1.04 6.05
CA ALA A 32 -22.59 -1.83 7.23
C ALA A 32 -21.20 -2.50 7.13
N ILE A 33 -20.82 -2.95 5.92
CA ILE A 33 -19.48 -3.48 5.67
C ILE A 33 -18.40 -2.42 5.89
N GLY A 34 -18.68 -1.17 5.49
CA GLY A 34 -17.80 -0.02 5.76
C GLY A 34 -17.65 0.27 7.25
N ASP A 35 -18.77 0.33 7.98
CA ASP A 35 -18.80 0.56 9.43
C ASP A 35 -18.00 -0.51 10.20
N TRP A 36 -18.18 -1.79 9.83
CA TRP A 36 -17.40 -2.88 10.41
C TRP A 36 -15.92 -2.80 10.03
N ALA A 37 -15.59 -2.42 8.79
CA ALA A 37 -14.20 -2.27 8.36
C ALA A 37 -13.48 -1.20 9.19
N GLU A 38 -14.14 -0.06 9.45
CA GLU A 38 -13.62 1.00 10.31
C GLU A 38 -13.47 0.53 11.77
N LEU A 39 -14.48 -0.17 12.30
CA LEU A 39 -14.46 -0.69 13.67
C LEU A 39 -13.28 -1.62 13.96
N TYR A 40 -12.97 -2.54 13.03
CA TYR A 40 -11.87 -3.50 13.18
C TYR A 40 -10.53 -3.00 12.61
N GLY A 41 -10.50 -1.80 12.01
CA GLY A 41 -9.28 -1.26 11.38
C GLY A 41 -8.80 -2.10 10.19
N VAL A 42 -9.72 -2.72 9.45
CA VAL A 42 -9.43 -3.59 8.31
C VAL A 42 -10.06 -3.07 7.02
N SER A 43 -9.76 -3.70 5.90
CA SER A 43 -10.39 -3.35 4.62
C SER A 43 -11.82 -3.89 4.51
N ARG A 44 -12.66 -3.23 3.70
CA ARG A 44 -13.99 -3.72 3.32
C ARG A 44 -13.93 -5.13 2.69
N GLU A 45 -12.89 -5.43 1.92
CA GLU A 45 -12.64 -6.77 1.36
C GLU A 45 -12.38 -7.82 2.44
N THR A 46 -11.68 -7.46 3.54
CA THR A 46 -11.44 -8.37 4.68
C THR A 46 -12.74 -8.77 5.37
N ILE A 47 -13.63 -7.79 5.60
CA ILE A 47 -14.96 -8.04 6.17
C ILE A 47 -15.81 -8.90 5.22
N LEU A 48 -15.81 -8.57 3.92
CA LEU A 48 -16.55 -9.33 2.92
C LEU A 48 -16.07 -10.79 2.83
N ARG A 49 -14.74 -11.01 2.92
CA ARG A 49 -14.16 -12.35 2.98
C ARG A 49 -14.62 -13.13 4.21
N ARG A 50 -14.76 -12.46 5.37
CA ARG A 50 -15.27 -13.08 6.60
C ARG A 50 -16.74 -13.47 6.47
N LEU A 51 -17.55 -12.65 5.80
CA LEU A 51 -18.95 -12.98 5.53
C LEU A 51 -19.10 -14.17 4.56
N LEU A 52 -18.20 -14.30 3.59
CA LEU A 52 -18.14 -15.45 2.69
C LEU A 52 -17.76 -16.74 3.43
N ASP A 53 -16.76 -16.70 4.31
CA ASP A 53 -16.31 -17.85 5.11
C ASP A 53 -17.46 -18.46 5.94
N TRP A 54 -18.42 -17.62 6.35
CA TRP A 54 -19.59 -18.04 7.14
C TRP A 54 -20.88 -18.21 6.33
N GLY A 55 -20.78 -18.21 4.99
CA GLY A 55 -21.92 -18.43 4.10
C GLY A 55 -23.00 -17.36 4.19
N ARG A 56 -22.66 -16.14 4.65
CA ARG A 56 -23.58 -14.99 4.71
C ARG A 56 -23.62 -14.20 3.41
N VAL A 57 -22.62 -14.39 2.57
CA VAL A 57 -22.51 -13.82 1.23
C VAL A 57 -22.12 -14.95 0.28
N SER A 58 -22.75 -14.99 -0.89
CA SER A 58 -22.43 -15.97 -1.93
C SER A 58 -21.08 -15.67 -2.57
N GLN A 59 -20.41 -16.69 -3.09
CA GLN A 59 -19.16 -16.54 -3.85
C GLN A 59 -19.31 -15.52 -5.00
N GLN A 60 -20.45 -15.54 -5.68
CA GLN A 60 -20.79 -14.59 -6.74
C GLN A 60 -20.83 -13.13 -6.23
N GLU A 61 -21.59 -12.86 -5.17
CA GLU A 61 -21.68 -11.53 -4.53
C GLU A 61 -20.30 -11.02 -4.07
N TYR A 62 -19.47 -11.92 -3.54
CA TYR A 62 -18.10 -11.61 -3.15
C TYR A 62 -17.28 -11.13 -4.35
N GLU A 63 -17.34 -11.84 -5.47
CA GLU A 63 -16.59 -11.51 -6.69
C GLU A 63 -17.07 -10.21 -7.34
N GLU A 64 -18.38 -9.99 -7.39
CA GLU A 64 -18.99 -8.77 -7.94
C GLU A 64 -18.56 -7.53 -7.14
N LYS A 65 -18.66 -7.57 -5.81
CA LYS A 65 -18.25 -6.45 -4.95
C LYS A 65 -16.75 -6.22 -4.95
N THR A 66 -15.96 -7.29 -4.90
CA THR A 66 -14.49 -7.19 -4.96
C THR A 66 -14.07 -6.53 -6.27
N ARG A 67 -14.69 -6.90 -7.40
CA ARG A 67 -14.43 -6.28 -8.70
C ARG A 67 -14.82 -4.80 -8.69
N GLN A 68 -16.01 -4.48 -8.19
CA GLN A 68 -16.51 -3.10 -8.11
C GLN A 68 -15.56 -2.20 -7.30
N TRP A 69 -15.14 -2.64 -6.11
CA TRP A 69 -14.25 -1.85 -5.25
C TRP A 69 -12.83 -1.77 -5.79
N ARG A 70 -12.34 -2.80 -6.48
CA ARG A 70 -11.05 -2.73 -7.18
C ARG A 70 -11.07 -1.70 -8.30
N SER A 71 -12.12 -1.66 -9.11
CA SER A 71 -12.27 -0.64 -10.15
C SER A 71 -12.31 0.77 -9.54
N GLN A 72 -13.10 0.99 -8.48
CA GLN A 72 -13.13 2.26 -7.75
C GLN A 72 -11.75 2.66 -7.20
N ARG A 73 -10.96 1.69 -6.68
CA ARG A 73 -9.60 1.96 -6.25
C ARG A 73 -8.70 2.34 -7.41
N ILE A 74 -8.76 1.64 -8.54
CA ILE A 74 -7.93 1.95 -9.71
C ILE A 74 -8.24 3.35 -10.26
N GLU A 75 -9.52 3.75 -10.25
CA GLU A 75 -9.95 5.09 -10.70
C GLU A 75 -9.51 6.20 -9.74
N ASN A 76 -9.44 5.94 -8.43
CA ASN A 76 -9.01 6.92 -7.41
C ASN A 76 -7.53 6.85 -7.04
N SER A 77 -6.82 5.79 -7.43
CA SER A 77 -5.40 5.64 -7.16
C SER A 77 -4.61 6.33 -8.27
N GLY A 78 -4.20 7.57 -8.01
CA GLY A 78 -3.01 8.11 -8.66
C GLY A 78 -1.88 7.08 -8.61
N ALA A 79 -1.15 6.95 -9.71
CA ALA A 79 -0.25 5.82 -9.98
C ALA A 79 0.83 5.62 -8.90
N GLY A 80 0.60 4.67 -7.98
CA GLY A 80 1.63 4.15 -7.07
C GLY A 80 2.24 5.18 -6.12
N GLY A 81 3.12 4.71 -5.23
CA GLY A 81 3.96 5.61 -4.44
C GLY A 81 4.98 6.31 -5.34
N ASP A 82 5.27 7.58 -5.07
CA ASP A 82 6.34 8.29 -5.75
C ASP A 82 7.68 7.60 -5.47
N TYR A 83 8.22 6.99 -6.52
CA TYR A 83 9.45 6.21 -6.47
C TYR A 83 10.61 7.01 -5.86
N TYR A 84 10.77 8.27 -6.28
CA TYR A 84 11.84 9.15 -5.78
C TYR A 84 11.58 9.66 -4.36
N LEU A 85 10.32 9.92 -3.98
CA LEU A 85 9.97 10.29 -2.60
C LEU A 85 10.28 9.15 -1.62
N THR A 86 9.93 7.93 -1.99
CA THR A 86 10.20 6.74 -1.18
C THR A 86 11.70 6.53 -1.02
N ARG A 87 12.46 6.63 -2.13
CA ARG A 87 13.92 6.48 -2.11
C ARG A 87 14.60 7.60 -1.33
N GLY A 88 14.11 8.82 -1.47
CA GLY A 88 14.57 10.02 -0.77
C GLY A 88 14.45 9.87 0.74
N ALA A 89 13.27 9.45 1.22
CA ALA A 89 13.03 9.20 2.64
C ALA A 89 13.92 8.08 3.21
N TYR A 90 14.20 7.04 2.43
CA TYR A 90 15.04 5.91 2.88
C TYR A 90 16.52 6.27 2.99
N LEU A 91 17.08 6.98 2.00
CA LEU A 91 18.50 7.33 1.97
C LEU A 91 18.83 8.61 2.75
N GLY A 92 17.88 9.54 2.83
CA GLY A 92 18.09 10.88 3.38
C GLY A 92 18.78 11.84 2.40
N GLU A 93 18.35 13.10 2.44
CA GLU A 93 18.78 14.14 1.49
C GLU A 93 20.30 14.37 1.51
N LYS A 94 20.93 14.38 2.69
CA LYS A 94 22.37 14.61 2.84
C LYS A 94 23.24 13.52 2.24
N TYR A 95 22.78 12.28 2.31
CA TYR A 95 23.47 11.17 1.65
C TYR A 95 23.41 11.36 0.13
N ILE A 96 22.21 11.63 -0.40
CA ILE A 96 21.97 11.82 -1.84
C ILE A 96 22.79 13.02 -2.37
N GLU A 97 22.81 14.15 -1.64
CA GLU A 97 23.66 15.32 -1.92
C GLU A 97 25.15 14.94 -1.99
N THR A 98 25.63 14.10 -1.07
CA THR A 98 27.03 13.65 -1.05
C THR A 98 27.37 12.78 -2.26
N VAL A 99 26.48 11.87 -2.65
CA VAL A 99 26.66 11.03 -3.84
C VAL A 99 26.73 11.90 -5.10
N PHE A 100 25.78 12.81 -5.29
CA PHE A 100 25.80 13.72 -6.44
C PHE A 100 27.01 14.66 -6.43
N SER A 101 27.43 15.16 -5.26
CA SER A 101 28.64 15.99 -5.16
C SER A 101 29.90 15.25 -5.62
N ASN A 102 30.05 13.97 -5.30
CA ASN A 102 31.20 13.17 -5.75
C ASN A 102 31.09 12.77 -7.23
N TYR A 103 29.87 12.53 -7.72
CA TYR A 103 29.61 12.29 -9.14
C TYR A 103 30.00 13.50 -10.00
N HIS A 104 29.53 14.70 -9.64
CA HIS A 104 29.86 15.96 -10.35
C HIS A 104 31.35 16.34 -10.26
N LYS A 105 32.04 15.90 -9.20
CA LYS A 105 33.50 16.04 -9.07
C LYS A 105 34.29 15.00 -9.87
N GLY A 106 33.62 14.10 -10.60
CA GLY A 106 34.25 13.03 -11.39
C GLY A 106 34.93 11.96 -10.54
N ARG A 107 34.61 11.85 -9.23
CA ARG A 107 35.22 10.87 -8.32
C ARG A 107 34.56 9.50 -8.42
N ILE A 108 33.31 9.47 -8.86
CA ILE A 108 32.53 8.24 -9.07
C ILE A 108 31.82 8.33 -10.42
N SER A 109 31.64 7.18 -11.08
CA SER A 109 30.90 7.09 -12.34
C SER A 109 29.39 7.16 -12.12
N ILE A 110 28.62 7.34 -13.21
CA ILE A 110 27.15 7.27 -13.18
C ILE A 110 26.65 5.90 -12.71
N GLU A 111 27.39 4.84 -13.00
CA GLU A 111 27.08 3.47 -12.58
C GLU A 111 27.26 3.30 -11.06
N GLN A 112 28.35 3.86 -10.51
CA GLN A 112 28.60 3.87 -9.07
C GLN A 112 27.59 4.76 -8.33
N ALA A 113 27.22 5.91 -8.90
CA ALA A 113 26.18 6.76 -8.33
C ALA A 113 24.83 6.04 -8.31
N ALA A 114 24.48 5.31 -9.37
CA ALA A 114 23.26 4.51 -9.44
C ALA A 114 23.24 3.40 -8.38
N ASP A 115 24.36 2.70 -8.21
CA ASP A 115 24.55 1.67 -7.18
C ASP A 115 24.38 2.26 -5.76
N TYR A 116 25.04 3.38 -5.46
CA TYR A 116 24.96 4.03 -4.15
C TYR A 116 23.58 4.60 -3.83
N LEU A 117 22.83 5.02 -4.86
CA LEU A 117 21.45 5.47 -4.71
C LEU A 117 20.44 4.31 -4.76
N ASP A 118 20.90 3.09 -5.04
CA ASP A 118 20.08 1.89 -5.26
C ASP A 118 18.95 2.18 -6.27
N VAL A 119 19.33 2.81 -7.39
CA VAL A 119 18.44 3.12 -8.51
C VAL A 119 19.04 2.62 -9.81
N LYS A 120 18.23 2.50 -10.85
CA LYS A 120 18.74 2.21 -12.19
C LYS A 120 19.53 3.43 -12.70
N PRO A 121 20.61 3.26 -13.49
CA PRO A 121 21.36 4.39 -14.06
C PRO A 121 20.48 5.41 -14.79
N ARG A 122 19.46 4.94 -15.52
CA ARG A 122 18.45 5.79 -16.19
C ARG A 122 17.58 6.63 -15.26
N SER A 123 17.51 6.28 -13.99
CA SER A 123 16.70 6.94 -12.96
C SER A 123 17.52 7.93 -12.13
N VAL A 124 18.86 7.95 -12.28
CA VAL A 124 19.73 8.89 -11.56
C VAL A 124 19.37 10.36 -11.86
N PRO A 125 19.11 10.77 -13.12
CA PRO A 125 18.70 12.15 -13.39
C PRO A 125 17.38 12.54 -12.71
N GLY A 126 16.43 11.61 -12.61
CA GLY A 126 15.16 11.84 -11.92
C GLY A 126 15.33 11.98 -10.40
N MET A 127 16.28 11.26 -9.83
CA MET A 127 16.66 11.41 -8.41
C MET A 127 17.33 12.77 -8.15
N GLU A 128 18.15 13.25 -9.10
CA GLU A 128 18.79 14.56 -9.02
C GLU A 128 17.76 15.70 -9.10
N GLU A 129 16.81 15.61 -10.03
CA GLU A 129 15.71 16.57 -10.15
C GLU A 129 14.86 16.61 -8.87
N TRP A 130 14.59 15.45 -8.27
CA TRP A 130 13.90 15.37 -7.00
C TRP A 130 14.68 16.08 -5.88
N LEU A 131 16.00 15.86 -5.77
CA LEU A 131 16.84 16.54 -4.77
C LEU A 131 16.80 18.06 -4.94
N PHE A 132 16.88 18.56 -6.18
CA PHE A 132 16.77 19.99 -6.45
C PHE A 132 15.42 20.56 -6.01
N LYS A 133 14.30 19.87 -6.28
CA LYS A 133 12.96 20.31 -5.86
C LYS A 133 12.80 20.38 -4.34
N GLN A 134 13.45 19.50 -3.58
CA GLN A 134 13.43 19.54 -2.12
C GLN A 134 14.33 20.67 -1.57
N GLY A 135 15.50 20.89 -2.18
CA GLY A 135 16.43 21.95 -1.77
C GLY A 135 15.89 23.38 -1.96
N THR A 136 14.97 23.61 -2.91
CA THR A 136 14.31 24.92 -3.11
C THR A 136 13.18 25.19 -2.12
N ALA A 137 12.77 24.19 -1.33
CA ALA A 137 11.67 24.29 -0.36
C ALA A 137 12.15 24.61 1.08
N ALA A 138 13.45 24.85 1.27
CA ALA A 138 14.09 25.18 2.55
C ALA A 138 14.54 26.64 2.63
#